data_AF-A0A0Q3S6Y5-F1
#
_entry.id   AF-A0A0Q3S6Y5-F1
#
_cell.length_a   1.000
_cell.length_b   1.000
_cell.length_c   1.000
_cell.angle_alpha   90.00
_cell.angle_beta   90.00
_cell.angle_gamma   90.00
#
_symmetry.space_group_name_H-M   'P 1'
#
loop_
_entity.id
_entity.type
_entity.pdbx_description
1 polymer ?
#
loop_
_entity_poly.entity_id
_entity_poly.type
_entity_poly.pdbx_seq_one_letter_code
_entity_poly.pdbx_strand_id
1 'polypeptide(L)'
;MLPAERKKLEEQRKNLKGYRVRLMILKDVVPNINELWSNNDKIIRFFESGEAEKYEAKYKGLNLKPGKADDKEKQPLKVDTDLTADKYRELKTKGVSDKLIREQYKLNTNQLVAWKNANGVTDLVLSGGTPKHKKQKEMEANLVKLTVEVYKELSGKGLSDKQIAERLNIKVGSVYQFKSLNHLTKQAKPSTPVVEIAQKENVDSHTAFSEETKVAAVEKDDSVEKLYEANLYIKALEVEVEGLKDHNNKMSMQLELAQKAERQAIDKLIAFQADYRNLEVDQRNQSSELTRVKAMLYKLKRTEQINVWLMEQHVGFVAQLDELVERQAIGN
;
A
#
# COMPACT_ATOMS: atom_id res chain seq x y z
N MET A 1 18.06 -34.14 5.26
CA MET A 1 17.88 -33.92 3.81
C MET A 1 19.25 -33.76 3.18
N LEU A 2 19.59 -34.70 2.31
CA LEU A 2 20.82 -34.69 1.53
C LEU A 2 20.77 -33.54 0.50
N PRO A 3 21.93 -33.00 0.07
CA PRO A 3 21.98 -31.93 -0.94
C PRO A 3 21.23 -32.27 -2.24
N ALA A 4 21.26 -33.54 -2.67
CA ALA A 4 20.54 -34.01 -3.84
C ALA A 4 19.00 -33.94 -3.69
N GLU A 5 18.48 -34.21 -2.49
CA GLU A 5 17.05 -34.13 -2.18
C GLU A 5 16.56 -32.69 -2.17
N ARG A 6 17.41 -31.75 -1.71
CA ARG A 6 17.08 -30.31 -1.74
C ARG A 6 16.96 -29.79 -3.17
N LYS A 7 17.90 -30.15 -4.03
CA LYS A 7 17.89 -29.76 -5.45
C LYS A 7 16.64 -30.29 -6.17
N LYS A 8 16.28 -31.55 -5.93
CA LYS A 8 15.06 -32.16 -6.47
C LYS A 8 13.79 -31.46 -5.99
N LEU A 9 13.76 -31.05 -4.72
CA LEU A 9 12.61 -30.36 -4.12
C LEU A 9 12.47 -28.92 -4.62
N GLU A 10 13.58 -28.22 -4.86
CA GLU A 10 13.58 -26.90 -5.51
C GLU A 10 13.06 -26.96 -6.94
N GLU A 11 13.48 -27.97 -7.70
CA GLU A 11 13.02 -28.19 -9.07
C GLU A 11 11.51 -28.52 -9.12
N GLN A 12 11.03 -29.39 -8.22
CA GLN A 12 9.61 -29.66 -8.06
C GLN A 12 8.79 -28.41 -7.70
N ARG A 13 9.30 -27.54 -6.81
CA ARG A 13 8.64 -26.27 -6.48
C ARG A 13 8.57 -25.33 -7.67
N LYS A 14 9.63 -25.26 -8.47
CA LYS A 14 9.69 -24.45 -9.69
C LYS A 14 8.67 -24.93 -10.72
N ASN A 15 8.60 -26.24 -10.96
CA ASN A 15 7.65 -26.84 -11.89
C ASN A 15 6.20 -26.65 -11.42
N LEU A 16 5.93 -26.88 -10.13
CA LEU A 16 4.61 -26.67 -9.53
C LEU A 16 4.11 -25.22 -9.71
N LYS A 17 5.01 -24.24 -9.57
CA LYS A 17 4.66 -22.83 -9.78
C LYS A 17 4.25 -22.57 -11.23
N GLY A 18 4.96 -23.16 -12.20
CA GLY A 18 4.60 -23.10 -13.62
C GLY A 18 3.26 -23.78 -13.91
N TYR A 19 3.04 -24.98 -13.36
CA TYR A 19 1.80 -25.73 -13.52
C TYR A 19 0.58 -25.02 -12.94
N ARG A 20 0.70 -24.37 -11.79
CA ARG A 20 -0.42 -23.58 -11.20
C ARG A 20 -0.83 -22.40 -12.07
N VAL A 21 0.13 -21.74 -12.73
CA VAL A 21 -0.18 -20.65 -13.67
C VAL A 21 -0.91 -21.19 -14.89
N ARG A 22 -0.44 -22.30 -15.47
CA ARG A 22 -1.11 -22.98 -16.59
C ARG A 22 -2.52 -23.45 -16.20
N LEU A 23 -2.68 -24.01 -15.01
CA LEU A 23 -3.99 -24.46 -14.50
C LEU A 23 -4.96 -23.28 -14.28
N MET A 24 -4.47 -22.12 -13.87
CA MET A 24 -5.28 -20.89 -13.79
C MET A 24 -5.81 -20.44 -15.16
N ILE A 25 -5.03 -20.62 -16.22
CA ILE A 25 -5.46 -20.29 -17.59
C ILE A 25 -6.54 -21.28 -18.05
N LEU A 26 -6.41 -22.54 -17.67
CA LEU A 26 -7.32 -23.61 -18.05
C LEU A 26 -8.58 -23.71 -17.17
N LYS A 27 -8.85 -22.71 -16.30
CA LYS A 27 -9.86 -22.82 -15.25
C LYS A 27 -11.27 -23.07 -15.75
N ASP A 28 -11.59 -22.53 -16.91
CA ASP A 28 -12.94 -22.55 -17.46
C ASP A 28 -13.21 -23.80 -18.32
N VAL A 29 -12.20 -24.62 -18.58
CA VAL A 29 -12.29 -25.74 -19.55
C VAL A 29 -11.91 -27.08 -18.93
N VAL A 30 -11.14 -27.10 -17.85
CA VAL A 30 -10.80 -28.34 -17.15
C VAL A 30 -11.94 -28.72 -16.19
N PRO A 31 -12.64 -29.83 -16.41
CA PRO A 31 -13.63 -30.32 -15.46
C PRO A 31 -12.95 -30.69 -14.13
N ASN A 32 -13.64 -30.47 -13.02
CA ASN A 32 -13.16 -30.78 -11.66
C ASN A 32 -11.87 -30.03 -11.25
N ILE A 33 -11.64 -28.83 -11.78
CA ILE A 33 -10.44 -28.04 -11.43
C ILE A 33 -10.23 -27.83 -9.92
N ASN A 34 -11.31 -27.74 -9.14
CA ASN A 34 -11.23 -27.62 -7.68
C ASN A 34 -10.55 -28.82 -7.02
N GLU A 35 -10.70 -30.01 -7.59
CA GLU A 35 -10.03 -31.21 -7.11
C GLU A 35 -8.52 -31.17 -7.42
N LEU A 36 -8.12 -30.61 -8.55
CA LEU A 36 -6.72 -30.40 -8.90
C LEU A 36 -6.06 -29.38 -7.96
N TRP A 37 -6.75 -28.29 -7.58
CA TRP A 37 -6.23 -27.31 -6.61
C TRP A 37 -6.07 -27.86 -5.19
N SER A 38 -6.72 -28.97 -4.86
CA SER A 38 -6.68 -29.55 -3.51
C SER A 38 -5.33 -30.21 -3.17
N ASN A 39 -4.58 -30.69 -4.17
CA ASN A 39 -3.35 -31.44 -3.95
C ASN A 39 -2.31 -31.19 -5.06
N ASN A 40 -1.10 -30.80 -4.67
CA ASN A 40 0.03 -30.57 -5.57
C ASN A 40 0.40 -31.78 -6.42
N ASP A 41 0.29 -33.00 -5.87
CA ASP A 41 0.62 -34.22 -6.61
C ASP A 41 -0.37 -34.48 -7.74
N LYS A 42 -1.64 -34.08 -7.57
CA LYS A 42 -2.66 -34.17 -8.63
C LYS A 42 -2.35 -33.20 -9.76
N ILE A 43 -1.92 -31.97 -9.42
CA ILE A 43 -1.49 -30.98 -10.41
C ILE A 43 -0.31 -31.53 -11.23
N ILE A 44 0.73 -32.04 -10.55
CA ILE A 44 1.92 -32.57 -11.23
C ILE A 44 1.53 -33.72 -12.16
N ARG A 45 0.76 -34.72 -11.68
CA ARG A 45 0.31 -35.84 -12.51
C ARG A 45 -0.54 -35.40 -13.70
N PHE A 46 -1.40 -34.40 -13.54
CA PHE A 46 -2.24 -33.89 -14.62
C PHE A 46 -1.43 -33.28 -15.77
N PHE A 47 -0.35 -32.56 -15.45
CA PHE A 47 0.55 -31.99 -16.46
C PHE A 47 1.56 -32.99 -17.02
N GLU A 48 2.12 -33.87 -16.19
CA GLU A 48 3.12 -34.86 -16.61
C GLU A 48 2.51 -36.05 -17.37
N SER A 49 1.23 -36.36 -17.17
CA SER A 49 0.52 -37.40 -17.93
C SER A 49 0.11 -36.96 -19.34
N GLY A 50 0.32 -35.70 -19.71
CA GLY A 50 -0.11 -35.13 -20.99
C GLY A 50 -1.62 -34.85 -21.07
N GLU A 51 -2.38 -35.07 -20.00
CA GLU A 51 -3.82 -34.83 -19.98
C GLU A 51 -4.14 -33.34 -20.18
N ALA A 52 -3.33 -32.45 -19.61
CA ALA A 52 -3.41 -31.00 -19.80
C ALA A 52 -3.33 -30.57 -21.29
N GLU A 53 -2.56 -31.28 -22.12
CA GLU A 53 -2.35 -30.92 -23.52
C GLU A 53 -3.64 -31.01 -24.35
N LYS A 54 -4.55 -31.92 -23.98
CA LYS A 54 -5.88 -32.07 -24.61
C LYS A 54 -6.74 -30.82 -24.42
N TYR A 55 -6.56 -30.11 -23.31
CA TYR A 55 -7.28 -28.88 -22.99
C TYR A 55 -6.54 -27.65 -23.54
N GLU A 56 -5.21 -27.65 -23.51
CA GLU A 56 -4.39 -26.57 -24.09
C GLU A 56 -4.52 -26.50 -25.62
N ALA A 57 -4.69 -27.63 -26.31
CA ALA A 57 -4.94 -27.68 -27.75
C ALA A 57 -6.24 -26.95 -28.14
N LYS A 58 -7.25 -26.95 -27.27
CA LYS A 58 -8.50 -26.20 -27.47
C LYS A 58 -8.33 -24.69 -27.24
N TYR A 59 -7.27 -24.28 -26.54
CA TYR A 59 -6.99 -22.88 -26.15
C TYR A 59 -6.04 -22.12 -27.09
N LYS A 60 -5.26 -22.81 -27.94
CA LYS A 60 -4.23 -22.19 -28.81
C LYS A 60 -4.74 -21.11 -29.80
N GLY A 61 -6.05 -20.88 -29.90
CA GLY A 61 -6.65 -19.81 -30.71
C GLY A 61 -7.23 -18.61 -29.94
N LEU A 62 -7.24 -18.61 -28.60
CA LEU A 62 -7.88 -17.57 -27.78
C LEU A 62 -6.84 -16.87 -26.90
N ASN A 63 -6.52 -15.60 -27.21
CA ASN A 63 -5.62 -14.74 -26.44
C ASN A 63 -6.26 -14.31 -25.10
N LEU A 64 -6.35 -15.23 -24.14
CA LEU A 64 -6.88 -14.95 -22.81
C LEU A 64 -5.73 -14.80 -21.79
N LYS A 65 -5.71 -13.66 -21.11
CA LYS A 65 -4.82 -13.38 -19.97
C LYS A 65 -5.27 -14.18 -18.75
N PRO A 66 -4.36 -14.60 -17.85
CA PRO A 66 -4.73 -15.32 -16.64
C PRO A 66 -5.73 -14.49 -15.81
N GLY A 67 -6.93 -15.03 -15.62
CA GLY A 67 -7.94 -14.43 -14.74
C GLY A 67 -7.44 -14.39 -13.30
N LYS A 68 -7.79 -13.34 -12.56
CA LYS A 68 -7.53 -13.28 -11.12
C LYS A 68 -8.20 -14.48 -10.45
N ALA A 69 -7.53 -15.09 -9.48
CA ALA A 69 -8.11 -16.13 -8.66
C ALA A 69 -9.31 -15.54 -7.92
N ASP A 70 -10.52 -16.02 -8.24
CA ASP A 70 -11.73 -15.56 -7.57
C ASP A 70 -11.68 -15.98 -6.09
N ASP A 71 -12.02 -15.03 -5.23
CA ASP A 71 -12.11 -15.21 -3.78
C ASP A 71 -13.00 -16.42 -3.48
N LYS A 72 -12.43 -17.39 -2.75
CA LYS A 72 -13.19 -18.53 -2.22
C LYS A 72 -14.44 -18.00 -1.52
N GLU A 73 -15.63 -18.33 -2.01
CA GLU A 73 -16.87 -18.21 -1.25
C GLU A 73 -16.69 -18.94 0.09
N LYS A 74 -16.48 -18.15 1.14
CA LYS A 74 -16.34 -18.66 2.51
C LYS A 74 -17.74 -18.97 3.01
N GLN A 75 -18.08 -20.25 3.07
CA GLN A 75 -19.21 -20.68 3.89
C GLN A 75 -18.97 -20.23 5.34
N PRO A 76 -20.00 -19.69 6.02
CA PRO A 76 -19.87 -19.28 7.42
C PRO A 76 -19.70 -20.51 8.30
N LEU A 77 -18.52 -20.65 8.91
CA LEU A 77 -18.32 -21.56 10.04
C LEU A 77 -19.17 -21.08 11.22
N LYS A 78 -20.32 -21.73 11.44
CA LYS A 78 -21.00 -21.67 12.74
C LYS A 78 -20.11 -22.38 13.76
N VAL A 79 -19.46 -21.62 14.62
CA VAL A 79 -18.74 -22.16 15.78
C VAL A 79 -19.64 -21.94 16.99
N ASP A 80 -20.17 -23.03 17.55
CA ASP A 80 -20.84 -23.02 18.85
C ASP A 80 -19.83 -22.57 19.91
N THR A 81 -19.95 -21.31 20.33
CA THR A 81 -19.19 -20.75 21.43
C THR A 81 -20.15 -20.05 22.37
N ASP A 82 -20.02 -20.30 23.68
CA ASP A 82 -20.77 -19.62 24.76
C ASP A 82 -20.45 -18.12 24.88
N LEU A 83 -19.72 -17.56 23.92
CA LEU A 83 -19.46 -16.14 23.79
C LEU A 83 -20.68 -15.50 23.12
N THR A 84 -21.51 -14.83 23.92
CA THR A 84 -22.59 -13.98 23.41
C THR A 84 -22.10 -12.55 23.19
N ALA A 85 -22.79 -11.80 22.32
CA ALA A 85 -22.48 -10.39 22.02
C ALA A 85 -22.44 -9.52 23.29
N ASP A 86 -23.34 -9.77 24.24
CA ASP A 86 -23.45 -9.00 25.47
C ASP A 86 -22.31 -9.30 26.45
N LYS A 87 -21.91 -10.58 26.56
CA LYS A 87 -20.75 -10.97 27.35
C LYS A 87 -19.44 -10.41 26.78
N TYR A 88 -19.33 -10.33 25.45
CA TYR A 88 -18.20 -9.63 24.81
C TYR A 88 -18.20 -8.14 25.16
N ARG A 89 -19.36 -7.46 25.09
CA ARG A 89 -19.52 -6.05 25.50
C ARG A 89 -19.14 -5.81 26.96
N GLU A 90 -19.55 -6.68 27.87
CA GLU A 90 -19.18 -6.62 29.28
C GLU A 90 -17.67 -6.79 29.51
N LEU A 91 -17.03 -7.72 28.80
CA LEU A 91 -15.58 -7.92 28.90
C LEU A 91 -14.81 -6.72 28.34
N LYS A 92 -15.31 -6.11 27.25
CA LYS A 92 -14.71 -4.89 26.67
C LYS A 92 -14.89 -3.67 27.55
N THR A 93 -16.03 -3.51 28.21
CA THR A 93 -16.25 -2.44 29.21
C THR A 93 -15.38 -2.61 30.45
N LYS A 94 -15.08 -3.85 30.84
CA LYS A 94 -14.10 -4.18 31.89
C LYS A 94 -12.63 -4.04 31.46
N GLY A 95 -12.36 -3.57 30.23
CA GLY A 95 -11.00 -3.34 29.72
C GLY A 95 -10.25 -4.61 29.32
N VAL A 96 -10.93 -5.75 29.18
CA VAL A 96 -10.28 -7.01 28.80
C VAL A 96 -9.86 -6.95 27.33
N SER A 97 -8.59 -7.28 27.08
CA SER A 97 -8.06 -7.30 25.71
C SER A 97 -8.61 -8.46 24.89
N ASP A 98 -8.72 -8.26 23.57
CA ASP A 98 -9.15 -9.32 22.65
C ASP A 98 -8.23 -10.55 22.71
N LYS A 99 -6.97 -10.39 23.13
CA LYS A 99 -6.05 -11.51 23.36
C LYS A 99 -6.53 -12.40 24.51
N LEU A 100 -6.90 -11.81 25.64
CA LEU A 100 -7.41 -12.54 26.79
C LEU A 100 -8.78 -13.18 26.50
N ILE A 101 -9.65 -12.49 25.75
CA ILE A 101 -10.94 -13.05 25.32
C ILE A 101 -10.72 -14.27 24.42
N ARG A 102 -9.76 -14.22 23.48
CA ARG A 102 -9.41 -15.39 22.66
C ARG A 102 -8.94 -16.57 23.48
N GLU A 103 -8.07 -16.33 24.46
CA GLU A 103 -7.53 -17.37 25.33
C GLU A 103 -8.63 -17.98 26.22
N GLN A 104 -9.50 -17.14 26.80
CA GLN A 104 -10.59 -17.56 27.68
C GLN A 104 -11.65 -18.40 26.94
N TYR A 105 -11.95 -18.08 25.69
CA TYR A 105 -12.96 -18.77 24.88
C TYR A 105 -12.36 -19.73 23.85
N LYS A 106 -11.05 -20.01 23.93
CA LYS A 106 -10.31 -20.91 23.02
C LYS A 106 -10.53 -20.59 21.53
N LEU A 107 -10.67 -19.31 21.21
CA LEU A 107 -10.89 -18.82 19.85
C LEU A 107 -9.55 -18.44 19.21
N ASN A 108 -9.34 -18.82 17.96
CA ASN A 108 -8.24 -18.28 17.17
C ASN A 108 -8.54 -16.82 16.71
N THR A 109 -7.51 -16.10 16.26
CA THR A 109 -7.65 -14.70 15.80
C THR A 109 -8.71 -14.52 14.74
N ASN A 110 -8.74 -15.42 13.76
CA ASN A 110 -9.63 -15.32 12.60
C ASN A 110 -11.07 -15.66 13.00
N GLN A 111 -11.27 -16.58 13.93
CA GLN A 111 -12.56 -16.96 14.49
C GLN A 111 -13.16 -15.83 15.31
N LEU A 112 -12.36 -15.17 16.16
CA LEU A 112 -12.88 -14.00 16.89
C LEU A 112 -13.26 -12.87 15.93
N VAL A 113 -12.44 -12.59 14.90
CA VAL A 113 -12.76 -11.56 13.89
C VAL A 113 -14.04 -11.92 13.12
N ALA A 114 -14.16 -13.17 12.66
CA ALA A 114 -15.36 -13.64 11.97
C ALA A 114 -16.60 -13.59 12.87
N TRP A 115 -16.47 -13.98 14.15
CA TRP A 115 -17.54 -13.90 15.13
C TRP A 115 -17.95 -12.47 15.42
N LYS A 116 -17.01 -11.53 15.57
CA LYS A 116 -17.32 -10.10 15.77
C LYS A 116 -18.10 -9.52 14.59
N ASN A 117 -17.70 -9.88 13.37
CA ASN A 117 -18.38 -9.45 12.16
C ASN A 117 -19.79 -10.06 12.06
N ALA A 118 -19.94 -11.34 12.41
CA ALA A 118 -21.23 -12.01 12.41
C ALA A 118 -22.20 -11.46 13.47
N ASN A 119 -21.67 -10.93 14.58
CA ASN A 119 -22.46 -10.38 15.70
C ASN A 119 -22.46 -8.83 15.75
N GLY A 120 -21.89 -8.15 14.74
CA GLY A 120 -21.90 -6.68 14.65
C GLY A 120 -21.15 -5.94 15.77
N VAL A 121 -20.17 -6.56 16.43
CA VAL A 121 -19.44 -5.99 17.58
C VAL A 121 -18.02 -5.51 17.24
N THR A 122 -17.75 -5.27 15.95
CA THR A 122 -16.43 -4.90 15.43
C THR A 122 -15.95 -3.51 15.90
N ASP A 123 -16.88 -2.61 16.25
CA ASP A 123 -16.60 -1.20 16.59
C ASP A 123 -16.45 -0.90 18.09
N LEU A 124 -16.48 -1.91 18.96
CA LEU A 124 -16.29 -1.74 20.40
C LEU A 124 -14.80 -1.58 20.77
N VAL A 125 -14.20 -0.49 20.31
CA VAL A 125 -12.91 0.00 20.81
C VAL A 125 -13.20 0.99 21.95
N LEU A 126 -13.50 0.45 23.14
CA LEU A 126 -13.45 1.23 24.37
C LEU A 126 -11.97 1.45 24.74
N SER A 127 -11.58 2.73 24.68
CA SER A 127 -10.35 3.35 25.20
C SER A 127 -9.12 2.45 25.33
N GLY A 128 -8.23 2.50 24.34
CA GLY A 128 -6.85 2.02 24.48
C GLY A 128 -6.37 1.19 23.30
N GLY A 129 -6.24 1.78 22.11
CA GLY A 129 -5.69 1.04 20.96
C GLY A 129 -5.60 1.81 19.65
N THR A 130 -4.47 2.47 19.44
CA THR A 130 -3.86 2.97 18.18
C THR A 130 -4.48 4.18 17.43
N PRO A 131 -3.63 5.04 16.80
CA PRO A 131 -4.00 6.40 16.38
C PRO A 131 -4.78 6.48 15.05
N LYS A 132 -5.02 5.37 14.37
CA LYS A 132 -5.51 5.38 12.98
C LYS A 132 -7.00 5.72 12.85
N HIS A 133 -7.83 5.40 13.84
CA HIS A 133 -9.28 5.66 13.77
C HIS A 133 -9.73 7.00 14.39
N LYS A 134 -8.87 7.70 15.14
CA LYS A 134 -9.20 9.04 15.66
C LYS A 134 -9.34 10.08 14.54
N LYS A 135 -8.58 9.92 13.44
CA LYS A 135 -8.65 10.79 12.25
C LYS A 135 -9.96 10.68 11.47
N GLN A 136 -10.65 9.55 11.51
CA GLN A 136 -11.84 9.32 10.70
C GLN A 136 -13.11 9.89 11.37
N LYS A 137 -13.20 9.79 12.71
CA LYS A 137 -14.29 10.41 13.48
C LYS A 137 -14.16 11.94 13.64
N GLU A 138 -12.94 12.48 13.70
CA GLU A 138 -12.72 13.94 13.56
C GLU A 138 -12.95 14.44 12.13
N MET A 139 -12.79 13.59 11.10
CA MET A 139 -13.14 13.93 9.70
C MET A 139 -14.65 14.05 9.50
N GLU A 140 -15.44 13.11 10.02
CA GLU A 140 -16.91 13.14 9.88
C GLU A 140 -17.52 14.34 10.62
N ALA A 141 -17.01 14.72 11.79
CA ALA A 141 -17.47 15.92 12.50
C ALA A 141 -17.14 17.25 11.78
N ASN A 142 -16.07 17.28 10.97
CA ASN A 142 -15.70 18.45 10.16
C ASN A 142 -16.40 18.51 8.79
N LEU A 143 -16.94 17.39 8.30
CA LEU A 143 -17.71 17.31 7.07
C LEU A 143 -19.17 17.78 7.21
N VAL A 144 -19.70 17.87 8.44
CA VAL A 144 -21.08 18.37 8.69
C VAL A 144 -21.22 19.87 8.40
N LYS A 145 -20.13 20.65 8.40
CA LYS A 145 -20.20 22.12 8.21
C LYS A 145 -20.08 22.59 6.75
N LEU A 146 -19.59 21.74 5.85
CA LEU A 146 -19.39 22.09 4.44
C LEU A 146 -20.33 21.23 3.57
N THR A 147 -21.54 21.74 3.33
CA THR A 147 -22.48 21.16 2.36
C THR A 147 -22.29 21.80 0.98
N VAL A 148 -22.82 21.14 -0.07
CA VAL A 148 -22.70 21.62 -1.45
C VAL A 148 -23.35 23.00 -1.62
N GLU A 149 -24.46 23.24 -0.93
CA GLU A 149 -25.20 24.50 -0.92
C GLU A 149 -24.38 25.63 -0.31
N VAL A 150 -23.79 25.40 0.87
CA VAL A 150 -22.93 26.38 1.56
C VAL A 150 -21.70 26.71 0.71
N TYR A 151 -21.08 25.71 0.08
CA TYR A 151 -19.95 25.97 -0.81
C TYR A 151 -20.34 26.81 -2.03
N LYS A 152 -21.47 26.50 -2.70
CA LYS A 152 -21.94 27.27 -3.86
C LYS A 152 -22.32 28.71 -3.49
N GLU A 153 -22.92 28.93 -2.33
CA GLU A 153 -23.27 30.27 -1.85
C GLU A 153 -22.01 31.10 -1.56
N LEU A 154 -21.03 30.53 -0.86
CA LEU A 154 -19.77 31.21 -0.55
C LEU A 154 -18.90 31.45 -1.79
N SER A 155 -18.86 30.50 -2.72
CA SER A 155 -18.17 30.65 -4.00
C SER A 155 -18.88 31.66 -4.91
N GLY A 156 -20.22 31.71 -4.89
CA GLY A 156 -21.03 32.70 -5.61
C GLY A 156 -20.84 34.13 -5.09
N LYS A 157 -20.50 34.27 -3.79
CA LYS A 157 -20.08 35.55 -3.17
C LYS A 157 -18.62 35.94 -3.50
N GLY A 158 -17.92 35.17 -4.34
CA GLY A 158 -16.55 35.47 -4.77
C GLY A 158 -15.46 35.09 -3.77
N LEU A 159 -15.77 34.34 -2.69
CA LEU A 159 -14.75 33.90 -1.75
C LEU A 159 -13.87 32.81 -2.37
N SER A 160 -12.55 32.92 -2.16
CA SER A 160 -11.58 31.91 -2.54
C SER A 160 -11.63 30.67 -1.63
N ASP A 161 -11.17 29.52 -2.12
CA ASP A 161 -11.18 28.26 -1.35
C ASP A 161 -10.41 28.39 0.00
N LYS A 162 -9.40 29.27 0.09
CA LYS A 162 -8.70 29.59 1.35
C LYS A 162 -9.58 30.36 2.33
N GLN A 163 -10.31 31.36 1.85
CA GLN A 163 -11.22 32.16 2.68
C GLN A 163 -12.45 31.35 3.13
N ILE A 164 -12.92 30.43 2.29
CA ILE A 164 -13.97 29.47 2.65
C ILE A 164 -13.49 28.55 3.78
N ALA A 165 -12.25 28.07 3.69
CA ALA A 165 -11.66 27.22 4.72
C ALA A 165 -11.51 27.94 6.07
N GLU A 166 -11.04 29.20 6.06
CA GLU A 166 -10.95 30.05 7.26
C GLU A 166 -12.34 30.34 7.85
N ARG A 167 -13.32 30.70 7.02
CA ARG A 167 -14.67 31.04 7.48
C ARG A 167 -15.42 29.87 8.12
N LEU A 168 -15.14 28.65 7.67
CA LEU A 168 -15.75 27.43 8.19
C LEU A 168 -14.87 26.72 9.24
N ASN A 169 -13.70 27.29 9.56
CA ASN A 169 -12.70 26.71 10.45
C ASN A 169 -12.33 25.26 10.07
N ILE A 170 -12.12 25.02 8.78
CA ILE A 170 -11.73 23.74 8.20
C ILE A 170 -10.39 23.87 7.48
N LYS A 171 -9.68 22.75 7.29
CA LYS A 171 -8.41 22.77 6.54
C LYS A 171 -8.68 23.03 5.06
N VAL A 172 -7.83 23.84 4.42
CA VAL A 172 -7.91 24.12 2.98
C VAL A 172 -7.91 22.83 2.14
N GLY A 173 -7.12 21.83 2.53
CA GLY A 173 -7.11 20.51 1.88
C GLY A 173 -8.46 19.78 1.92
N SER A 174 -9.26 19.99 2.97
CA SER A 174 -10.61 19.43 3.08
C SER A 174 -11.58 20.07 2.08
N VAL A 175 -11.41 21.35 1.75
CA VAL A 175 -12.20 22.04 0.70
C VAL A 175 -11.86 21.48 -0.68
N TYR A 176 -10.58 21.22 -0.98
CA TYR A 176 -10.18 20.59 -2.24
C TYR A 176 -10.73 19.17 -2.40
N GLN A 177 -10.63 18.35 -1.35
CA GLN A 177 -11.19 17.00 -1.36
C GLN A 177 -12.71 17.01 -1.50
N PHE A 178 -13.39 17.94 -0.80
CA PHE A 178 -14.84 18.13 -0.93
C PHE A 178 -15.25 18.52 -2.35
N LYS A 179 -14.54 19.45 -3.01
CA LYS A 179 -14.79 19.81 -4.41
C LYS A 179 -14.58 18.63 -5.35
N SER A 180 -13.54 17.83 -5.12
CA SER A 180 -13.23 16.66 -5.93
C SER A 180 -14.30 15.57 -5.80
N LEU A 181 -14.79 15.30 -4.58
CA LEU A 181 -15.82 14.31 -4.30
C LEU A 181 -17.20 14.72 -4.84
N ASN A 182 -17.49 16.04 -4.87
CA ASN A 182 -18.79 16.56 -5.32
C ASN A 182 -18.75 17.14 -6.75
N HIS A 183 -17.68 16.90 -7.51
CA HIS A 183 -17.51 17.39 -8.89
C HIS A 183 -17.66 18.92 -9.06
N LEU A 184 -17.27 19.71 -8.04
CA LEU A 184 -17.36 21.19 -8.03
C LEU A 184 -16.09 21.88 -8.55
N THR A 185 -15.13 21.12 -9.09
CA THR A 185 -13.98 21.66 -9.83
C THR A 185 -14.45 22.21 -11.17
N LYS A 186 -14.29 23.52 -11.39
CA LYS A 186 -14.56 24.17 -12.68
C LYS A 186 -13.82 23.40 -13.79
N GLN A 187 -14.57 22.81 -14.72
CA GLN A 187 -14.01 22.28 -15.96
C GLN A 187 -13.29 23.43 -16.66
N ALA A 188 -12.00 23.26 -16.92
CA ALA A 188 -11.29 24.13 -17.85
C ALA A 188 -12.02 24.05 -19.19
N LYS A 189 -12.48 25.21 -19.71
CA LYS A 189 -13.01 25.28 -21.07
C LYS A 189 -11.91 24.83 -22.05
N PRO A 190 -12.21 23.98 -23.04
CA PRO A 190 -11.23 23.57 -24.03
C PRO A 190 -10.76 24.80 -24.83
N SER A 191 -9.45 24.97 -24.92
CA SER A 191 -8.81 25.97 -25.78
C SER A 191 -9.10 25.65 -27.24
N THR A 192 -9.66 26.62 -27.95
CA THR A 192 -9.80 26.65 -29.41
C THR A 192 -8.46 26.39 -30.10
N PRO A 193 -8.43 25.70 -31.26
CA PRO A 193 -7.21 25.34 -31.96
C PRO A 193 -6.58 26.56 -32.64
N VAL A 194 -5.26 26.69 -32.51
CA VAL A 194 -4.45 27.68 -33.22
C VAL A 194 -4.39 27.29 -34.69
N VAL A 195 -4.81 28.20 -35.56
CA VAL A 195 -4.69 28.10 -37.02
C VAL A 195 -3.20 28.18 -37.38
N GLU A 196 -2.70 27.10 -37.99
CA GLU A 196 -1.47 27.08 -38.78
C GLU A 196 -1.58 28.10 -39.93
N ILE A 197 -0.69 29.10 -39.95
CA ILE A 197 -0.40 29.86 -41.17
C ILE A 197 1.06 29.65 -41.52
N ALA A 198 1.24 29.15 -42.73
CA ALA A 198 2.46 28.69 -43.35
C ALA A 198 3.57 29.75 -43.40
N GLN A 199 4.78 29.30 -43.13
CA GLN A 199 6.01 29.96 -43.55
C GLN A 199 6.10 29.92 -45.08
N LYS A 200 6.36 31.08 -45.72
CA LYS A 200 6.94 31.16 -47.06
C LYS A 200 7.94 32.32 -47.13
N GLU A 201 9.04 32.00 -47.80
CA GLU A 201 10.27 32.74 -48.07
C GLU A 201 10.09 34.15 -48.66
N ASN A 202 11.01 35.07 -48.35
CA ASN A 202 11.84 35.82 -49.32
C ASN A 202 12.77 36.79 -48.57
N VAL A 203 14.11 36.66 -48.66
CA VAL A 203 15.03 37.20 -49.69
C VAL A 203 15.36 38.68 -49.49
N ASP A 204 16.65 38.91 -49.24
CA ASP A 204 17.37 40.18 -49.34
C ASP A 204 17.07 40.92 -50.66
N SER A 205 16.85 42.23 -50.58
CA SER A 205 17.50 43.15 -51.51
C SER A 205 17.54 44.58 -50.96
N HIS A 206 18.73 45.17 -51.07
CA HIS A 206 18.99 46.60 -50.94
C HIS A 206 18.31 47.39 -52.07
N THR A 207 17.83 48.59 -51.78
CA THR A 207 17.97 49.74 -52.69
C THR A 207 18.02 51.05 -51.91
N ALA A 208 19.10 51.80 -52.15
CA ALA A 208 19.22 53.21 -51.82
C ALA A 208 18.38 54.06 -52.78
N PHE A 209 17.71 55.09 -52.28
CA PHE A 209 17.27 56.22 -53.08
C PHE A 209 17.27 57.48 -52.21
N SER A 210 18.17 58.41 -52.51
CA SER A 210 18.11 59.79 -52.03
C SER A 210 17.12 60.56 -52.90
N GLU A 211 16.34 61.46 -52.32
CA GLU A 211 16.06 62.74 -52.99
C GLU A 211 15.66 63.79 -51.96
N GLU A 212 16.38 64.92 -52.03
CA GLU A 212 16.08 66.15 -51.31
C GLU A 212 14.72 66.67 -51.74
N THR A 213 13.89 67.11 -50.78
CA THR A 213 12.82 68.05 -51.08
C THR A 213 12.64 69.07 -49.96
N LYS A 214 13.04 70.29 -50.33
CA LYS A 214 12.66 71.62 -49.87
C LYS A 214 11.58 71.72 -48.79
N VAL A 215 11.98 72.43 -47.74
CA VAL A 215 11.21 73.25 -46.79
C VAL A 215 9.85 73.69 -47.35
N ALA A 216 8.80 72.99 -46.93
CA ALA A 216 7.44 73.49 -46.89
C ALA A 216 6.92 73.21 -45.47
N ALA A 217 6.21 74.17 -44.89
CA ALA A 217 5.70 74.11 -43.52
C ALA A 217 4.98 72.77 -43.27
N VAL A 218 5.61 71.90 -42.48
CA VAL A 218 5.04 70.63 -42.05
C VAL A 218 3.94 70.98 -41.05
N GLU A 219 2.70 70.96 -41.51
CA GLU A 219 1.57 70.69 -40.62
C GLU A 219 1.96 69.45 -39.81
N LYS A 220 2.03 69.59 -38.49
CA LYS A 220 2.31 68.49 -37.58
C LYS A 220 1.22 67.44 -37.80
N ASP A 221 1.53 66.46 -38.62
CA ASP A 221 0.64 65.36 -38.92
C ASP A 221 0.68 64.45 -37.67
N ASP A 222 -0.30 64.66 -36.77
CA ASP A 222 -0.52 63.91 -35.52
C ASP A 222 -0.37 62.38 -35.69
N SER A 223 -0.52 61.89 -36.92
CA SER A 223 -0.35 60.48 -37.29
C SER A 223 1.09 59.98 -37.15
N VAL A 224 2.10 60.80 -37.47
CA VAL A 224 3.52 60.42 -37.40
C VAL A 224 4.00 60.36 -35.96
N GLU A 225 3.55 61.29 -35.11
CA GLU A 225 3.87 61.32 -33.69
C GLU A 225 3.25 60.11 -32.96
N LYS A 226 1.99 59.76 -33.29
CA LYS A 226 1.33 58.53 -32.80
C LYS A 226 2.03 57.24 -33.23
N LEU A 227 2.55 57.17 -34.45
CA LEU A 227 3.32 56.01 -34.93
C LEU A 227 4.67 55.88 -34.19
N TYR A 228 5.31 56.99 -33.88
CA TYR A 228 6.55 56.99 -33.11
C TYR A 228 6.32 56.54 -31.66
N GLU A 229 5.27 57.01 -31.01
CA GLU A 229 4.86 56.57 -29.67
C GLU A 229 4.50 55.08 -29.64
N ALA A 230 3.75 54.60 -30.64
CA ALA A 230 3.40 53.18 -30.77
C ALA A 230 4.65 52.30 -30.93
N ASN A 231 5.64 52.74 -31.71
CA ASN A 231 6.90 52.01 -31.88
C ASN A 231 7.75 51.99 -30.60
N LEU A 232 7.76 53.08 -29.82
CA LEU A 232 8.39 53.10 -28.50
C LEU A 232 7.71 52.13 -27.53
N TYR A 233 6.38 52.08 -27.55
CA TYR A 233 5.61 51.15 -26.73
C TYR A 233 5.85 49.69 -27.13
N ILE A 234 5.89 49.38 -28.43
CA ILE A 234 6.22 48.03 -28.93
C ILE A 234 7.62 47.60 -28.45
N LYS A 235 8.63 48.47 -28.56
CA LYS A 235 9.98 48.17 -28.06
C LYS A 235 10.01 47.93 -26.55
N ALA A 236 9.24 48.69 -25.77
CA ALA A 236 9.12 48.48 -24.34
C ALA A 236 8.51 47.10 -24.01
N LEU A 237 7.46 46.71 -24.74
CA LEU A 237 6.83 45.39 -24.60
C LEU A 237 7.78 44.25 -25.00
N GLU A 238 8.59 44.42 -26.05
CA GLU A 238 9.58 43.41 -26.46
C GLU A 238 10.62 43.14 -25.36
N VAL A 239 11.11 44.20 -24.71
CA VAL A 239 12.03 44.09 -23.56
C VAL A 239 11.36 43.37 -22.39
N GLU A 240 10.09 43.69 -22.10
CA GLU A 240 9.34 43.03 -21.03
C GLU A 240 9.11 41.53 -21.32
N VAL A 241 8.75 41.20 -22.56
CA VAL A 241 8.57 39.81 -23.00
C VAL A 241 9.87 39.02 -22.89
N GLU A 242 11.01 39.61 -23.25
CA GLU A 242 12.30 38.95 -23.11
C GLU A 242 12.66 38.71 -21.62
N GLY A 243 12.41 39.70 -20.76
CA GLY A 243 12.56 39.54 -19.31
C GLY A 243 11.67 38.43 -18.72
N LEU A 244 10.44 38.29 -19.21
CA LEU A 244 9.53 37.21 -18.82
C LEU A 244 10.01 35.83 -19.30
N LYS A 245 10.61 35.74 -20.49
CA LYS A 245 11.22 34.48 -20.98
C LYS A 245 12.37 34.05 -20.08
N ASP A 246 13.27 34.96 -19.73
CA ASP A 246 14.39 34.67 -18.82
C ASP A 246 13.91 34.21 -17.45
N HIS A 247 12.87 34.87 -16.91
CA HIS A 247 12.25 34.45 -15.67
C HIS A 247 11.65 33.04 -15.77
N ASN A 248 10.95 32.74 -16.87
CA ASN A 248 10.36 31.42 -17.10
C ASN A 248 11.44 30.33 -17.24
N ASN A 249 12.54 30.62 -17.94
CA ASN A 249 13.69 29.71 -18.06
C ASN A 249 14.31 29.41 -16.67
N LYS A 250 14.46 30.44 -15.83
CA LYS A 250 14.97 30.28 -14.46
C LYS A 250 14.04 29.44 -13.60
N MET A 251 12.73 29.66 -13.69
CA MET A 251 11.72 28.87 -12.98
C MET A 251 11.70 27.42 -13.45
N SER A 252 11.84 27.18 -14.75
CA SER A 252 11.93 25.83 -15.33
C SER A 252 13.15 25.06 -14.80
N MET A 253 14.31 25.71 -14.75
CA MET A 253 15.52 25.11 -14.17
C MET A 253 15.36 24.80 -12.68
N GLN A 254 14.72 25.68 -11.91
CA GLN A 254 14.43 25.43 -10.50
C GLN A 254 13.46 24.25 -10.30
N LEU A 255 12.45 24.12 -11.17
CA LEU A 255 11.52 22.99 -11.16
C LEU A 255 12.26 21.67 -11.40
N GLU A 256 13.18 21.63 -12.37
CA GLU A 256 13.95 20.42 -12.67
C GLU A 256 14.87 20.02 -11.51
N LEU A 257 15.53 21.00 -10.87
CA LEU A 257 16.33 20.77 -9.67
C LEU A 257 15.49 20.21 -8.51
N ALA A 258 14.28 20.77 -8.30
CA ALA A 258 13.36 20.30 -7.28
C ALA A 258 12.89 18.86 -7.54
N GLN A 259 12.54 18.54 -8.80
CA GLN A 259 12.17 17.18 -9.20
C GLN A 259 13.31 16.18 -9.03
N LYS A 260 14.55 16.59 -9.33
CA LYS A 260 15.74 15.74 -9.10
C LYS A 260 15.95 15.47 -7.62
N ALA A 261 15.81 16.49 -6.77
CA ALA A 261 15.91 16.34 -5.32
C ALA A 261 14.80 15.44 -4.76
N GLU A 262 13.57 15.57 -5.26
CA GLU A 262 12.44 14.71 -4.90
C GLU A 262 12.73 13.23 -5.25
N ARG A 263 13.20 12.94 -6.47
CA ARG A 263 13.58 11.58 -6.88
C ARG A 263 14.65 11.00 -5.97
N GLN A 264 15.70 11.76 -5.65
CA GLN A 264 16.74 11.32 -4.73
C GLN A 264 16.21 11.05 -3.31
N ALA A 265 15.24 11.84 -2.84
CA ALA A 265 14.60 11.60 -1.55
C ALA A 265 13.75 10.32 -1.56
N ILE A 266 13.04 10.06 -2.65
CA ILE A 266 12.27 8.82 -2.86
C ILE A 266 13.20 7.60 -2.87
N ASP A 267 14.32 7.66 -3.59
CA ASP A 267 15.30 6.56 -3.63
C ASP A 267 15.89 6.25 -2.25
N LYS A 268 16.19 7.29 -1.46
CA LYS A 268 16.63 7.13 -0.06
C LYS A 268 15.57 6.48 0.81
N LEU A 269 14.30 6.84 0.64
CA LEU A 269 13.18 6.23 1.38
C LEU A 269 13.00 4.75 1.00
N ILE A 270 13.16 4.40 -0.27
CA ILE A 270 13.11 3.01 -0.74
C ILE A 270 14.25 2.20 -0.12
N ALA A 271 15.48 2.73 -0.13
CA ALA A 271 16.63 2.08 0.51
C ALA A 271 16.39 1.87 2.01
N PHE A 272 15.94 2.90 2.72
CA PHE A 272 15.61 2.80 4.14
C PHE A 272 14.51 1.75 4.42
N GLN A 273 13.51 1.66 3.54
CA GLN A 273 12.45 0.65 3.67
C GLN A 273 13.00 -0.76 3.47
N ALA A 274 13.94 -0.96 2.54
CA ALA A 274 14.59 -2.25 2.33
C ALA A 274 15.42 -2.66 3.56
N ASP A 275 16.21 -1.74 4.11
CA ASP A 275 17.00 -1.97 5.33
C ASP A 275 16.11 -2.31 6.53
N TYR A 276 15.00 -1.60 6.70
CA TYR A 276 14.03 -1.90 7.76
C TYR A 276 13.43 -3.30 7.62
N ARG A 277 13.08 -3.74 6.40
CA ARG A 277 12.57 -5.10 6.16
C ARG A 277 13.62 -6.16 6.48
N ASN A 278 14.88 -5.93 6.16
CA ASN A 278 15.97 -6.84 6.52
C ASN A 278 16.09 -6.96 8.05
N LEU A 279 16.02 -5.83 8.77
CA LEU A 279 16.05 -5.81 10.23
C LEU A 279 14.86 -6.56 10.85
N GLU A 280 13.65 -6.44 10.29
CA GLU A 280 12.49 -7.22 10.74
C GLU A 280 12.68 -8.73 10.55
N VAL A 281 13.31 -9.14 9.45
CA VAL A 281 13.62 -10.54 9.18
C VAL A 281 14.65 -11.05 10.20
N ASP A 282 15.70 -10.29 10.46
CA ASP A 282 16.71 -10.63 11.47
C ASP A 282 16.11 -10.74 12.86
N GLN A 283 15.23 -9.81 13.24
CA GLN A 283 14.53 -9.87 14.53
C GLN A 283 13.66 -11.13 14.65
N ARG A 284 12.95 -11.52 13.58
CA ARG A 284 12.16 -12.77 13.57
C ARG A 284 13.06 -13.99 13.70
N ASN A 285 14.20 -14.01 13.00
CA ASN A 285 15.17 -15.09 13.10
C ASN A 285 15.72 -15.19 14.53
N GLN A 286 16.16 -14.08 15.13
CA GLN A 286 16.62 -14.05 16.52
C GLN A 286 15.54 -14.51 17.51
N SER A 287 14.28 -14.09 17.33
CA SER A 287 13.17 -14.53 18.17
C SER A 287 12.91 -16.05 18.06
N SER A 288 13.03 -16.61 16.86
CA SER A 288 12.87 -18.05 16.64
C SER A 288 14.02 -18.84 17.28
N GLU A 289 15.26 -18.36 17.17
CA GLU A 289 16.44 -18.94 17.81
C GLU A 289 16.34 -18.88 19.34
N LEU A 290 15.91 -17.74 19.91
CA LEU A 290 15.65 -17.62 21.35
C LEU A 290 14.60 -18.63 21.83
N THR A 291 13.54 -18.82 21.05
CA THR A 291 12.49 -19.81 21.35
C THR A 291 13.05 -21.22 21.33
N ARG A 292 13.89 -21.54 20.34
CA ARG A 292 14.57 -22.83 20.21
C ARG A 292 15.51 -23.11 21.38
N VAL A 293 16.32 -22.13 21.78
CA VAL A 293 17.24 -22.23 22.93
C VAL A 293 16.46 -22.41 24.24
N LYS A 294 15.38 -21.66 24.46
CA LYS A 294 14.51 -21.83 25.63
C LYS A 294 13.92 -23.24 25.71
N ALA A 295 13.49 -23.80 24.57
CA ALA A 295 12.98 -25.17 24.53
C ALA A 295 14.08 -26.21 24.86
N MET A 296 15.31 -26.00 24.39
CA MET A 296 16.46 -26.85 24.76
C MET A 296 16.78 -26.76 26.25
N LEU A 297 16.82 -25.56 26.82
CA LEU A 297 17.04 -25.36 28.26
C LEU A 297 15.96 -26.04 29.11
N TYR A 298 14.69 -25.97 28.70
CA TYR A 298 13.61 -26.67 29.39
C TYR A 298 13.80 -28.19 29.38
N LYS A 299 14.22 -28.75 28.23
CA LYS A 299 14.54 -30.19 28.12
C LYS A 299 15.71 -30.57 29.02
N LEU A 300 16.79 -29.78 29.03
CA LEU A 300 17.95 -30.03 29.89
C LEU A 300 17.56 -30.00 31.37
N LYS A 301 16.80 -28.99 31.81
CA LYS A 301 16.29 -28.89 33.17
C LYS A 301 15.45 -30.12 33.56
N ARG A 302 14.61 -30.61 32.64
CA ARG A 302 13.82 -31.83 32.88
C ARG A 302 14.71 -33.07 32.99
N THR A 303 15.73 -33.21 32.14
CA THR A 303 16.68 -34.32 32.22
C THR A 303 17.47 -34.28 33.53
N GLU A 304 17.91 -33.10 33.97
CA GLU A 304 18.57 -32.91 35.26
C GLU A 304 17.66 -33.36 36.43
N GLN A 305 16.39 -32.95 36.43
CA GLN A 305 15.42 -33.41 37.44
C GLN A 305 15.23 -34.93 37.43
N ILE A 306 15.18 -35.56 36.26
CA ILE A 306 15.10 -37.02 36.14
C ILE A 306 16.35 -37.68 36.71
N ASN A 307 17.54 -37.14 36.43
CA ASN A 307 18.80 -37.68 36.95
C ASN A 307 18.88 -37.56 38.48
N VAL A 308 18.46 -36.43 39.05
CA VAL A 308 18.37 -36.25 40.51
C VAL A 308 17.43 -37.29 41.11
N TRP A 309 16.23 -37.45 40.54
CA TRP A 309 15.27 -38.44 41.00
C TRP A 309 15.82 -39.88 40.93
N LEU A 310 16.50 -40.24 39.84
CA LEU A 310 17.14 -41.56 39.69
C LEU A 310 18.25 -41.78 40.74
N MET A 311 19.06 -40.76 41.04
CA MET A 311 20.06 -40.84 42.10
C MET A 311 19.43 -41.03 43.49
N GLU A 312 18.34 -40.32 43.79
CA GLU A 312 17.58 -40.50 45.04
C GLU A 312 17.05 -41.94 45.17
N GLN A 313 16.51 -42.52 44.09
CA GLN A 313 16.07 -43.91 44.09
C GLN A 313 17.25 -44.87 44.32
N HIS A 314 18.38 -44.67 43.65
CA HIS A 314 19.58 -45.50 43.85
C HIS A 314 20.09 -45.46 45.28
N VAL A 315 20.17 -44.28 45.91
CA VAL A 315 20.56 -44.15 47.32
C VAL A 315 19.58 -44.89 48.24
N GLY A 316 18.27 -44.77 47.97
CA GLY A 316 17.25 -45.49 48.72
C GLY A 316 17.40 -47.03 48.62
N PHE A 317 17.69 -47.55 47.42
CA PHE A 317 17.95 -48.98 47.23
C PHE A 317 19.21 -49.46 47.96
N VAL A 318 20.28 -48.68 47.94
CA VAL A 318 21.52 -49.02 48.67
C VAL A 318 21.26 -49.06 50.17
N ALA A 319 20.55 -48.07 50.72
CA ALA A 319 20.21 -48.04 52.14
C ALA A 319 19.34 -49.26 52.56
N GLN A 320 18.39 -49.68 51.72
CA GLN A 320 17.59 -50.88 51.96
C GLN A 320 18.43 -52.16 51.94
N LEU A 321 19.41 -52.25 51.03
CA LEU A 321 20.34 -53.38 50.98
C LEU A 321 21.22 -53.43 52.23
N ASP A 322 21.77 -52.29 52.66
CA ASP A 322 22.58 -52.20 53.87
C ASP A 322 21.76 -52.65 55.10
N GLU A 323 20.51 -52.20 55.23
CA GLU A 323 19.62 -52.63 56.32
C GLU A 323 19.33 -54.15 56.29
N LEU A 324 19.14 -54.74 55.11
CA LEU A 324 18.96 -56.19 54.98
C LEU A 324 20.21 -56.97 55.37
N VAL A 325 21.39 -56.48 55.00
CA VAL A 325 22.68 -57.08 55.37
C VAL A 325 22.87 -57.04 56.88
N GLU A 326 22.59 -55.90 57.52
CA GLU A 326 22.65 -55.77 58.99
C GLU A 326 21.68 -56.71 59.69
N ARG A 327 20.43 -56.83 59.20
CA ARG A 327 19.45 -57.77 59.75
C ARG A 327 19.90 -59.23 59.63
N GLN A 328 20.54 -59.60 58.52
CA GLN A 328 21.11 -60.95 58.35
C GLN A 328 22.31 -61.20 59.27
N ALA A 329 23.12 -60.18 59.54
CA ALA A 329 24.26 -60.29 60.44
C ALA A 329 23.84 -60.46 61.91
N ILE A 330 22.70 -59.90 62.33
CA ILE A 330 22.15 -60.05 63.69
C ILE A 330 21.40 -61.39 63.85
N GLY A 331 20.88 -61.96 62.77
CA GLY A 331 20.09 -63.19 62.78
C GLY A 331 20.90 -64.51 62.70
N ASN A 332 22.23 -64.44 62.59
CA ASN A 332 23.16 -65.58 62.60
C ASN A 332 24.05 -65.55 63.85
#